data_AF-A0A0S2ERA2-F1
#
_entry.id   AF-A0A0S2ERA2-F1
#
_cell.length_a   1.000
_cell.length_b   1.000
_cell.length_c   1.000
_cell.angle_alpha   90.00
_cell.angle_beta   90.00
_cell.angle_gamma   90.00
#
_symmetry.space_group_name_H-M   'P 1'
#
loop_
_entity.id
_entity.type
_entity.pdbx_description
1 polymer ?
#
loop_
_entity_poly.entity_id
_entity_poly.type
_entity_poly.pdbx_seq_one_letter_code
_entity_poly.pdbx_strand_id
1 'polypeptide(L)'
;MASAVSEWPVLQRLDLTAPAKTLLYAALVFACAKGWLRPLNNRVCLGLGALSYALYLVHETIGFFVIRQLQQAGVSASLSILTALLVVGLLAFAVRALVEVPAQRVLAPSRRPQLA
;
A
#
# COMPACT_ATOMS: atom_id res chain seq x y z
N MET A 1 -13.75 33.55 -25.58
CA MET A 1 -12.70 32.55 -25.23
C MET A 1 -13.16 31.73 -24.02
N ALA A 2 -14.22 30.93 -24.19
CA ALA A 2 -14.79 30.07 -23.16
C ALA A 2 -15.55 28.90 -23.83
N SER A 3 -14.81 28.02 -24.52
CA SER A 3 -15.40 26.89 -25.24
C SER A 3 -14.52 25.62 -25.23
N ALA A 4 -13.70 25.44 -24.20
CA ALA A 4 -12.83 24.26 -24.06
C ALA A 4 -13.03 23.52 -22.72
N VAL A 5 -14.21 23.66 -22.11
CA VAL A 5 -14.61 22.92 -20.88
C VAL A 5 -15.73 21.91 -21.17
N SER A 6 -16.21 21.81 -22.42
CA SER A 6 -17.41 21.04 -22.78
C SER A 6 -17.15 19.66 -23.41
N GLU A 7 -15.92 19.16 -23.44
CA GLU A 7 -15.60 17.82 -23.97
C GLU A 7 -14.99 16.90 -22.91
N TRP A 8 -15.49 16.97 -21.67
CA TRP A 8 -15.28 15.84 -20.78
C TRP A 8 -15.94 14.62 -21.43
N PRO A 9 -15.22 13.50 -21.65
CA PRO A 9 -15.76 12.34 -22.33
C PRO A 9 -16.73 11.61 -21.39
N VAL A 10 -17.95 12.15 -21.24
CA VAL A 10 -19.05 11.56 -20.47
C VAL A 10 -19.56 10.26 -21.13
N LEU A 11 -19.05 9.90 -22.31
CA LEU A 11 -19.33 8.67 -23.05
C LEU A 11 -18.08 7.80 -23.30
N GLN A 12 -17.17 7.70 -22.34
CA GLN A 12 -16.01 6.80 -22.44
C GLN A 12 -16.39 5.37 -22.03
N ARG A 13 -17.20 4.71 -22.88
CA ARG A 13 -17.58 3.28 -22.92
C ARG A 13 -18.14 2.71 -21.60
N LEU A 14 -19.09 1.79 -21.70
CA LEU A 14 -19.38 0.85 -20.62
C LEU A 14 -18.14 -0.05 -20.46
N ASP A 15 -17.07 0.48 -19.88
CA ASP A 15 -15.87 -0.25 -19.52
C ASP A 15 -16.26 -1.17 -18.37
N LEU A 16 -16.75 -2.37 -18.71
CA LEU A 16 -17.18 -3.41 -17.77
C LEU A 16 -16.09 -3.78 -16.75
N THR A 17 -14.84 -3.38 -17.00
CA THR A 17 -13.71 -3.54 -16.09
C THR A 17 -13.88 -2.76 -14.78
N ALA A 18 -14.51 -1.58 -14.79
CA ALA A 18 -14.74 -0.78 -13.60
C ALA A 18 -15.76 -1.43 -12.65
N PRO A 19 -17.00 -1.74 -13.06
CA PRO A 19 -17.95 -2.42 -12.19
C PRO A 19 -17.49 -3.83 -11.82
N ALA A 20 -16.79 -4.56 -12.72
CA ALA A 20 -16.24 -5.87 -12.39
C ALA A 20 -15.21 -5.81 -11.25
N LYS A 21 -14.30 -4.84 -11.27
CA LYS A 21 -13.35 -4.62 -10.16
C LYS A 21 -14.09 -4.30 -8.86
N THR A 22 -15.10 -3.43 -8.91
CA THR A 22 -15.90 -3.07 -7.74
C THR A 22 -16.62 -4.28 -7.15
N LEU A 23 -17.25 -5.11 -7.98
CA LEU A 23 -17.91 -6.34 -7.56
C LEU A 23 -16.90 -7.33 -6.97
N LEU A 24 -15.71 -7.46 -7.56
CA LEU A 24 -14.64 -8.30 -7.04
C LEU A 24 -14.19 -7.84 -5.65
N TYR A 25 -13.94 -6.54 -5.44
CA TYR A 25 -13.56 -6.01 -4.13
C TYR A 25 -14.68 -6.21 -3.10
N ALA A 26 -15.93 -5.92 -3.47
CA ALA A 26 -17.08 -6.14 -2.60
C ALA A 26 -17.23 -7.61 -2.20
N ALA A 27 -17.07 -8.54 -3.15
CA ALA A 27 -17.11 -9.98 -2.88
C ALA A 27 -15.96 -10.43 -1.96
N LEU A 28 -14.74 -9.90 -2.15
CA LEU A 28 -13.59 -10.20 -1.28
C LEU A 28 -13.82 -9.69 0.15
N VAL A 29 -14.31 -8.46 0.32
CA VAL A 29 -14.64 -7.91 1.64
C VAL A 29 -15.75 -8.73 2.31
N PHE A 30 -16.77 -9.12 1.55
CA PHE A 30 -17.84 -9.98 2.05
C PHE A 30 -17.32 -11.36 2.48
N ALA A 31 -16.46 -11.98 1.68
CA ALA A 31 -15.81 -13.26 2.00
C ALA A 31 -14.91 -13.15 3.25
N CYS A 32 -14.24 -12.00 3.43
CA CYS A 32 -13.48 -11.70 4.63
C CYS A 32 -14.39 -11.59 5.86
N ALA A 33 -15.51 -10.86 5.75
CA ALA A 33 -16.49 -10.70 6.83
C ALA A 33 -17.15 -12.02 7.23
N LYS A 34 -17.41 -12.91 6.27
CA LYS A 34 -17.91 -14.28 6.51
C LYS A 34 -16.83 -15.23 7.07
N GLY A 35 -15.57 -14.81 7.12
CA GLY A 35 -14.46 -15.63 7.59
C GLY A 35 -14.05 -16.75 6.62
N TRP A 36 -14.44 -16.67 5.35
CA TRP A 36 -14.06 -17.66 4.33
C TRP A 36 -12.59 -17.53 3.93
N LEU A 37 -11.97 -16.38 4.19
CA LEU A 37 -10.55 -16.11 3.95
C LEU A 37 -9.67 -16.40 5.18
N ARG A 38 -10.13 -17.23 6.13
CA ARG A 38 -9.31 -17.73 7.26
C ARG A 38 -7.91 -18.23 6.89
N PRO A 39 -7.67 -18.95 5.78
CA PRO A 39 -6.30 -19.35 5.42
C PRO A 39 -5.37 -18.17 5.08
N LEU A 40 -5.90 -17.00 4.69
CA LEU A 40 -5.10 -15.78 4.50
C LEU A 40 -4.71 -15.11 5.83
N ASN A 41 -5.31 -15.53 6.95
CA ASN A 41 -4.95 -15.06 8.29
C ASN A 41 -3.67 -15.75 8.82
N ASN A 42 -2.67 -15.94 7.97
CA ASN A 42 -1.37 -16.47 8.37
C ASN A 42 -0.45 -15.34 8.84
N ARG A 43 0.58 -15.68 9.62
CA ARG A 43 1.51 -14.69 10.19
C ARG A 43 2.24 -13.87 9.13
N VAL A 44 2.46 -14.44 7.95
CA VAL A 44 3.18 -13.79 6.85
C VAL A 44 2.31 -12.70 6.20
N CYS A 45 1.07 -13.02 5.82
CA CYS A 45 0.11 -12.07 5.25
C CYS A 45 -0.22 -10.95 6.23
N LEU A 46 -0.37 -11.26 7.52
CA LEU A 46 -0.54 -10.24 8.56
C LEU A 46 0.71 -9.36 8.70
N GLY A 47 1.91 -9.96 8.64
CA GLY A 47 3.17 -9.24 8.69
C GLY A 47 3.37 -8.30 7.49
N LEU A 48 3.09 -8.80 6.29
CA LEU A 48 3.13 -8.02 5.05
C LEU A 48 2.09 -6.90 5.07
N GLY A 49 0.86 -7.18 5.49
CA GLY A 49 -0.19 -6.17 5.64
C GLY A 49 0.18 -5.08 6.65
N ALA A 50 0.80 -5.43 7.76
CA ALA A 50 1.30 -4.46 8.74
C ALA A 50 2.51 -3.67 8.23
N LEU A 51 3.32 -4.22 7.31
CA LEU A 51 4.43 -3.51 6.67
C LEU A 51 3.96 -2.57 5.56
N SER A 52 2.82 -2.85 4.93
CA SER A 52 2.27 -2.08 3.83
C SER A 52 2.15 -0.59 4.14
N TYR A 53 1.80 -0.22 5.38
CA TYR A 53 1.70 1.19 5.77
C TYR A 53 3.07 1.90 5.75
N ALA A 54 4.06 1.34 6.44
CA ALA A 54 5.41 1.89 6.45
C ALA A 54 6.01 1.91 5.03
N LEU A 55 5.77 0.87 4.24
CA LEU A 55 6.20 0.78 2.84
C LEU A 55 5.55 1.87 1.98
N TYR A 56 4.24 2.09 2.12
CA TYR A 56 3.51 3.12 1.40
C TYR A 56 4.12 4.51 1.62
N LEU A 57 4.48 4.85 2.87
CA LEU A 57 5.08 6.14 3.20
C LEU A 57 6.42 6.41 2.50
N VAL A 58 7.25 5.38 2.30
CA VAL A 58 8.61 5.54 1.79
C VAL A 58 8.78 5.21 0.32
N HIS A 59 7.94 4.35 -0.27
CA HIS A 59 8.20 3.78 -1.58
C HIS A 59 8.16 4.80 -2.73
N GLU A 60 7.25 5.76 -2.69
CA GLU A 60 7.05 6.69 -3.80
C GLU A 60 8.17 7.72 -3.87
N THR A 61 8.42 8.43 -2.76
CA THR A 61 9.41 9.50 -2.70
C THR A 61 10.85 8.98 -2.72
N ILE A 62 11.16 8.02 -1.85
CA ILE A 62 12.53 7.51 -1.70
C ILE A 62 12.86 6.53 -2.82
N GLY A 63 11.90 5.68 -3.22
CA GLY A 63 12.09 4.78 -4.36
C GLY A 63 12.41 5.55 -5.65
N PHE A 64 11.66 6.63 -5.93
CA PHE A 64 11.95 7.49 -7.07
C PHE A 64 13.35 8.12 -6.99
N PHE A 65 13.73 8.66 -5.83
CA PHE A 65 15.04 9.27 -5.63
C PHE A 65 16.18 8.27 -5.89
N VAL A 66 16.09 7.06 -5.33
CA VAL A 66 17.09 6.00 -5.50
C VAL A 66 17.22 5.59 -6.96
N ILE A 67 16.09 5.33 -7.65
CA ILE A 67 16.11 4.95 -9.07
C ILE A 67 16.74 6.06 -9.91
N ARG A 68 16.34 7.32 -9.70
CA ARG A 68 16.86 8.46 -10.44
C ARG A 68 18.37 8.61 -10.26
N GLN A 69 18.87 8.45 -9.04
CA GLN A 69 20.29 8.57 -8.75
C GLN A 69 21.12 7.45 -9.40
N LEU A 70 20.60 6.22 -9.40
CA LEU A 70 21.26 5.06 -10.03
C LEU A 70 21.24 5.16 -11.56
N GLN A 71 20.14 5.62 -12.14
CA GLN A 71 20.06 5.86 -13.58
C GLN A 71 20.98 6.99 -14.03
N GLN A 72 21.13 8.06 -13.24
CA GLN A 72 22.12 9.12 -13.51
C GLN A 72 23.56 8.60 -13.44
N ALA A 73 23.83 7.58 -12.61
CA ALA A 73 25.12 6.90 -12.56
C ALA A 73 25.33 5.86 -13.68
N GLY A 74 24.39 5.73 -14.62
CA GLY A 74 24.48 4.80 -15.75
C GLY A 74 24.13 3.34 -15.39
N VAL A 75 23.53 3.10 -14.23
CA VAL A 75 23.08 1.75 -13.83
C VAL A 75 21.85 1.35 -14.64
N SER A 76 21.75 0.07 -15.01
CA SER A 76 20.60 -0.44 -15.74
C SER A 76 19.30 -0.27 -14.96
N ALA A 77 18.18 -0.12 -15.68
CA ALA A 77 16.86 0.08 -15.07
C ALA A 77 16.47 -1.07 -14.12
N SER A 78 16.74 -2.33 -14.51
CA SER A 78 16.43 -3.50 -13.69
C SER A 78 17.19 -3.52 -12.36
N LEU A 79 18.50 -3.20 -12.38
CA LEU A 79 19.31 -3.10 -11.17
C LEU A 79 18.87 -1.92 -10.30
N SER A 80 18.49 -0.80 -10.92
CA SER A 80 17.99 0.37 -10.20
C SER A 80 16.70 0.07 -9.45
N ILE A 81 15.76 -0.64 -10.10
CA ILE A 81 14.49 -1.07 -9.48
C ILE A 81 14.75 -2.05 -8.34
N LEU A 82 15.60 -3.07 -8.56
CA LEU A 82 15.93 -4.05 -7.53
C LEU A 82 16.55 -3.37 -6.29
N THR A 83 17.48 -2.45 -6.51
CA THR A 83 18.14 -1.70 -5.44
C THR A 83 17.14 -0.83 -4.69
N ALA A 84 16.27 -0.11 -5.41
CA ALA A 84 15.23 0.70 -4.79
C ALA A 84 14.25 -0.13 -3.96
N LEU A 85 13.83 -1.30 -4.44
CA LEU A 85 12.99 -2.23 -3.69
C LEU A 85 13.66 -2.68 -2.38
N LEU A 86 14.95 -3.02 -2.42
CA LEU A 86 15.70 -3.42 -1.23
C LEU A 86 15.83 -2.26 -0.23
N VAL A 87 16.20 -1.07 -0.71
CA VAL A 87 16.37 0.12 0.14
C VAL A 87 15.05 0.52 0.80
N VAL A 88 13.98 0.64 0.01
CA VAL A 88 12.65 1.00 0.51
C VAL A 88 12.11 -0.08 1.46
N GLY A 89 12.31 -1.37 1.14
CA GLY A 89 11.87 -2.46 2.01
C GLY A 89 12.58 -2.49 3.36
N LEU A 90 13.90 -2.30 3.37
CA LEU A 90 14.69 -2.18 4.60
C LEU A 90 14.27 -0.96 5.42
N LEU A 91 14.04 0.18 4.75
CA LEU A 91 13.62 1.40 5.41
C LEU A 91 12.22 1.27 6.01
N ALA A 92 11.28 0.68 5.27
CA ALA A 92 9.93 0.39 5.77
C ALA A 92 9.97 -0.51 7.01
N PHE A 93 10.82 -1.54 7.01
CA PHE A 93 11.01 -2.42 8.16
C PHE A 93 11.58 -1.65 9.36
N ALA A 94 12.58 -0.78 9.13
CA ALA A 94 13.18 0.05 10.16
C ALA A 94 12.15 1.03 10.77
N VAL A 95 11.37 1.73 9.94
CA VAL A 95 10.29 2.62 10.39
C VAL A 95 9.27 1.86 11.24
N ARG A 96 8.84 0.70 10.78
CA ARG A 96 7.90 -0.13 11.52
C ARG A 96 8.44 -0.57 12.88
N ALA A 97 9.68 -1.05 12.92
CA ALA A 97 10.29 -1.58 14.14
C ALA A 97 10.67 -0.48 15.14
N LEU A 98 11.16 0.67 14.66
CA LEU A 98 11.73 1.74 15.49
C LEU A 98 10.75 2.85 15.83
N VAL A 99 9.71 3.05 15.02
CA VAL A 99 8.75 4.16 15.20
C VAL A 99 7.35 3.62 15.46
N GLU A 100 6.82 2.83 14.53
CA GLU A 100 5.41 2.43 14.56
C GLU A 100 5.06 1.55 15.77
N VAL A 101 5.79 0.45 15.95
CA VAL A 101 5.58 -0.47 17.09
C VAL A 101 5.79 0.20 18.45
N PRO A 102 6.86 0.97 18.71
CA PRO A 102 7.02 1.65 19.99
C PRO A 102 6.00 2.77 20.20
N ALA A 103 5.67 3.56 19.17
CA ALA A 103 4.64 4.59 19.29
C ALA A 103 3.27 3.98 19.63
N GLN A 104 2.90 2.87 18.98
CA GLN A 104 1.68 2.12 19.32
C GLN A 104 1.69 1.64 20.78
N ARG A 105 2.83 1.22 21.32
CA ARG A 105 2.94 0.80 22.74
C ARG A 105 2.80 1.96 23.71
N VAL A 106 3.37 3.13 23.38
CA VAL A 106 3.27 4.34 24.21
C VAL A 106 1.85 4.90 24.18
N LEU A 107 1.21 4.89 23.01
CA LEU A 107 -0.13 5.44 22.80
C LEU A 107 -1.25 4.45 23.13
N ALA A 108 -0.95 3.15 23.29
CA ALA A 108 -1.94 2.15 23.65
C ALA A 108 -2.58 2.54 25.00
N PRO A 109 -3.86 2.91 25.04
CA PRO A 109 -4.52 3.16 26.31
C PRO A 109 -4.48 1.87 27.11
N SER A 110 -4.10 1.95 28.40
CA SER A 110 -4.22 0.81 29.31
C SER A 110 -5.62 0.25 29.13
N ARG A 111 -5.73 -0.99 28.64
CA ARG A 111 -7.03 -1.65 28.44
C ARG A 111 -7.73 -1.67 29.79
N ARG A 112 -8.58 -0.69 30.06
CA ARG A 112 -9.60 -0.84 31.09
C ARG A 112 -10.47 -1.97 30.58
N PRO A 113 -10.59 -3.10 31.30
CA PRO A 113 -11.56 -4.10 30.92
C PRO A 113 -12.91 -3.38 30.89
N GLN A 114 -13.50 -3.30 29.70
CA GLN A 114 -14.89 -2.89 29.55
C GLN A 114 -15.72 -4.05 30.14
N LEU A 115 -15.86 -4.03 31.47
CA LEU A 115 -16.87 -4.77 32.19
C LEU A 115 -18.16 -3.95 32.12
N ALA A 116 -19.08 -4.37 31.26
CA ALA A 116 -20.53 -4.36 31.45
C ALA A 116 -21.20 -4.96 30.21
#